data_AF-A0A7C3JGQ2-F1
#
_entry.id   AF-A0A7C3JGQ2-F1
#
_cell.length_a   1.000
_cell.length_b   1.000
_cell.length_c   1.000
_cell.angle_alpha   90.00
_cell.angle_beta   90.00
_cell.angle_gamma   90.00
#
_symmetry.space_group_name_H-M   'P 1'
#
loop_
_entity.id
_entity.type
_entity.pdbx_description
1 polymer ?
#
loop_
_entity_poly.entity_id
_entity_poly.type
_entity_poly.pdbx_seq_one_letter_code
_entity_poly.pdbx_strand_id
1 'polypeptide(L)'
;MAKSASAARLSKNSSSVRPKIMNKPSIVDGIGERLELRKSGKEFCGLCPFHDDRRPSLSVNEEKGVFLCRACGATGDIFDFVMRLDGVSFSDAKQQLGAEGYRPKHRRRDQRAVEIAAWANHQTARANALIREIRDRLRISKALNWSEGVEDFSQEITILTDLAEDLQNVKLIIELYANRAAIENLLADADIAPPPDFFPPLTLDYEERLRRIVRGKGS
;
A
#
# COMPACT_ATOMS: atom_id res chain seq x y z
N MET A 1 -49.60 -58.91 -35.51
CA MET A 1 -49.13 -59.53 -34.25
C MET A 1 -48.30 -58.52 -33.49
N ALA A 2 -48.67 -58.25 -32.24
CA ALA A 2 -48.06 -57.26 -31.37
C ALA A 2 -46.68 -57.67 -30.86
N LYS A 3 -45.85 -56.68 -30.51
CA LYS A 3 -45.29 -56.55 -29.14
C LYS A 3 -44.57 -55.21 -28.97
N SER A 4 -45.12 -54.44 -28.03
CA SER A 4 -44.58 -53.23 -27.42
C SER A 4 -43.33 -53.54 -26.59
N ALA A 5 -42.41 -52.57 -26.48
CA ALA A 5 -41.51 -52.46 -25.34
C ALA A 5 -41.19 -50.99 -25.07
N SER A 6 -41.74 -50.51 -23.96
CA SER A 6 -41.50 -49.22 -23.33
C SER A 6 -40.10 -49.21 -22.71
N ALA A 7 -39.28 -48.20 -23.01
CA ALA A 7 -38.00 -47.98 -22.34
C ALA A 7 -38.09 -46.71 -21.48
N ALA A 8 -37.95 -46.94 -20.18
CA ALA A 8 -38.15 -46.00 -19.10
C ALA A 8 -37.20 -44.78 -19.16
N ARG A 9 -37.74 -43.61 -18.76
CA ARG A 9 -36.95 -42.44 -18.35
C ARG A 9 -36.04 -42.83 -17.19
N LEU A 10 -34.73 -42.82 -17.41
CA LEU A 10 -33.75 -42.75 -16.33
C LEU A 10 -33.72 -41.32 -15.79
N SER A 11 -34.36 -41.14 -14.63
CA SER A 11 -34.23 -39.97 -13.78
C SER A 11 -32.76 -39.78 -13.39
N LYS A 12 -32.11 -38.75 -13.94
CA LYS A 12 -30.82 -38.27 -13.45
C LYS A 12 -31.06 -37.56 -12.12
N ASN A 13 -30.98 -38.31 -11.03
CA ASN A 13 -30.78 -37.72 -9.70
C ASN A 13 -29.31 -37.27 -9.59
N SER A 14 -28.95 -36.16 -10.24
CA SER A 14 -27.75 -35.41 -9.88
C SER A 14 -28.11 -34.59 -8.65
N SER A 15 -27.99 -35.19 -7.47
CA SER A 15 -27.97 -34.45 -6.22
C SER A 15 -26.83 -33.43 -6.32
N SER A 16 -27.19 -32.19 -6.62
CA SER A 16 -26.30 -31.04 -6.55
C SER A 16 -25.89 -30.90 -5.09
N VAL A 17 -24.80 -31.57 -4.71
CA VAL A 17 -24.17 -31.40 -3.41
C VAL A 17 -23.63 -29.98 -3.41
N ARG A 18 -24.41 -29.03 -2.90
CA ARG A 18 -23.91 -27.70 -2.61
C ARG A 18 -22.80 -27.88 -1.58
N PRO A 19 -21.55 -27.46 -1.86
CA PRO A 19 -20.48 -27.59 -0.89
C PRO A 19 -20.91 -26.89 0.41
N LYS A 20 -20.81 -27.61 1.52
CA LYS A 20 -21.13 -27.08 2.86
C LYS A 20 -20.22 -25.87 3.09
N ILE A 21 -20.83 -24.70 3.26
CA ILE A 21 -20.08 -23.46 3.53
C ILE A 21 -19.44 -23.63 4.90
N MET A 22 -18.11 -23.66 4.94
CA MET A 22 -17.35 -23.77 6.18
C MET A 22 -17.01 -22.39 6.75
N ASN A 23 -16.94 -22.31 8.09
CA ASN A 23 -16.43 -21.13 8.78
C ASN A 23 -14.92 -21.02 8.60
N LYS A 24 -14.39 -19.83 8.85
CA LYS A 24 -12.93 -19.60 8.86
C LYS A 24 -12.31 -20.42 10.00
N PRO A 25 -11.16 -21.09 9.79
CA PRO A 25 -10.42 -21.74 10.87
C PRO A 25 -10.03 -20.74 11.96
N SER A 26 -9.91 -21.22 13.21
CA SER A 26 -9.35 -20.43 14.30
C SER A 26 -7.91 -20.02 13.96
N ILE A 27 -7.59 -18.74 14.16
CA ILE A 27 -6.25 -18.24 13.88
C ILE A 27 -5.28 -18.62 15.01
N VAL A 28 -5.75 -18.64 16.26
CA VAL A 28 -4.93 -19.06 17.40
C VAL A 28 -4.59 -20.53 17.31
N ASP A 29 -5.55 -21.41 16.99
CA ASP A 29 -5.27 -22.84 16.86
C ASP A 29 -4.31 -23.10 15.70
N GLY A 30 -4.58 -22.52 14.51
CA GLY A 30 -3.76 -22.75 13.33
C GLY A 30 -2.34 -22.20 13.42
N ILE A 31 -2.12 -21.07 14.12
CA ILE A 31 -0.76 -20.57 14.42
C ILE A 31 -0.14 -21.36 15.58
N GLY A 32 -0.92 -21.72 16.59
CA GLY A 32 -0.49 -22.46 17.79
C GLY A 32 0.05 -23.85 17.49
N GLU A 33 -0.41 -24.49 16.40
CA GLU A 33 0.18 -25.74 15.88
C GLU A 33 1.63 -25.57 15.38
N ARG A 34 2.01 -24.36 14.99
CA ARG A 34 3.30 -24.05 14.35
C ARG A 34 4.26 -23.30 15.27
N LEU A 35 3.72 -22.54 16.22
CA LEU A 35 4.47 -21.66 17.12
C LEU A 35 3.92 -21.73 18.54
N GLU A 36 4.81 -21.64 19.52
CA GLU A 36 4.38 -21.43 20.90
C GLU A 36 3.77 -20.03 21.07
N LEU A 37 2.48 -20.00 21.41
CA LEU A 37 1.75 -18.79 21.73
C LEU A 37 1.45 -18.71 23.23
N ARG A 38 1.67 -17.55 23.83
CA ARG A 38 1.33 -17.25 25.22
C ARG A 38 0.22 -16.22 25.27
N LYS A 39 -0.83 -16.50 26.06
CA LYS A 39 -1.94 -15.55 26.22
C LYS A 39 -1.47 -14.29 26.94
N SER A 40 -1.80 -13.13 26.38
CA SER A 40 -1.48 -11.81 26.91
C SER A 40 -2.70 -10.89 26.79
N GLY A 41 -3.48 -10.83 27.87
CA GLY A 41 -4.75 -10.10 27.87
C GLY A 41 -5.78 -10.75 26.93
N LYS A 42 -6.22 -9.97 25.93
CA LYS A 42 -7.17 -10.43 24.88
C LYS A 42 -6.48 -11.02 23.64
N GLU A 43 -5.15 -10.94 23.56
CA GLU A 43 -4.37 -11.42 22.42
C GLU A 43 -3.46 -12.58 22.86
N PHE A 44 -2.83 -13.22 21.89
CA PHE A 44 -1.80 -14.24 22.08
C PHE A 44 -0.50 -13.75 21.47
N CYS A 45 0.61 -13.88 22.18
CA CYS A 45 1.92 -13.40 21.75
C CYS A 45 2.89 -14.57 21.51
N GLY A 46 3.77 -14.42 20.53
CA GLY A 46 4.81 -15.41 20.20
C GLY A 46 5.99 -14.78 19.47
N LEU A 47 7.00 -15.58 19.16
CA LEU A 47 8.09 -15.17 18.27
C LEU A 47 7.58 -15.14 16.83
N CYS A 48 7.96 -14.10 16.08
CA CYS A 48 7.60 -14.01 14.68
C CYS A 48 8.52 -14.90 13.82
N PRO A 49 7.96 -15.77 12.95
CA PRO A 49 8.77 -16.63 12.08
C PRO A 49 9.23 -15.90 10.80
N PHE A 50 8.75 -14.68 10.56
CA PHE A 50 9.00 -13.93 9.32
C PHE A 50 10.23 -13.01 9.39
N HIS A 51 10.97 -13.03 10.51
CA HIS A 51 12.27 -12.38 10.69
C HIS A 51 13.03 -13.07 11.85
N ASP A 52 14.31 -12.73 12.05
CA ASP A 52 15.08 -13.21 13.21
C ASP A 52 14.59 -12.53 14.49
N ASP A 53 13.52 -13.08 15.08
CA ASP A 53 12.88 -12.54 16.27
C ASP A 53 13.41 -13.17 17.55
N ARG A 54 13.90 -12.33 18.48
CA ARG A 54 14.39 -12.75 19.80
C ARG A 54 13.47 -12.33 20.94
N ARG A 55 12.47 -11.50 20.67
CA ARG A 55 11.55 -10.96 21.70
C ARG A 55 10.12 -11.03 21.15
N PRO A 56 9.19 -11.73 21.81
CA PRO A 56 7.85 -11.96 21.27
C PRO A 56 7.20 -10.72 20.67
N SER A 57 7.24 -10.61 19.34
CA SER A 57 6.77 -9.43 18.60
C SER A 57 5.51 -9.73 17.78
N LEU A 58 5.20 -11.02 17.59
CA LEU A 58 3.97 -11.49 16.97
C LEU A 58 2.83 -11.40 17.98
N SER A 59 1.71 -10.81 17.57
CA SER A 59 0.45 -10.86 18.29
C SER A 59 -0.66 -11.42 17.41
N VAL A 60 -1.50 -12.24 18.01
CA VAL A 60 -2.61 -12.94 17.38
C VAL A 60 -3.89 -12.57 18.12
N ASN A 61 -4.87 -12.06 17.39
CA ASN A 61 -6.15 -11.64 17.93
C ASN A 61 -7.25 -12.57 17.39
N GLU A 62 -7.76 -13.46 18.24
CA GLU A 62 -8.74 -14.47 17.85
C GLU A 62 -10.07 -13.86 17.41
N GLU A 63 -10.57 -12.88 18.16
CA GLU A 63 -11.85 -12.21 17.87
C GLU A 63 -11.84 -11.51 16.51
N LYS A 64 -10.72 -10.85 16.17
CA LYS A 64 -10.53 -10.21 14.87
C LYS A 64 -10.11 -11.20 13.78
N GLY A 65 -9.62 -12.38 14.14
CA GLY A 65 -9.12 -13.38 13.21
C GLY A 65 -7.88 -12.92 12.43
N VAL A 66 -7.00 -12.13 13.06
CA VAL A 66 -5.79 -11.54 12.44
C VAL A 66 -4.55 -11.67 13.31
N PHE A 67 -3.39 -11.74 12.67
CA PHE A 67 -2.08 -11.58 13.31
C PHE A 67 -1.41 -10.28 12.89
N LEU A 68 -0.52 -9.78 13.76
CA LEU A 68 0.34 -8.63 13.50
C LEU A 68 1.67 -8.82 14.24
N CYS A 69 2.77 -8.81 13.50
CA CYS A 69 4.10 -8.65 14.05
C CYS A 69 4.43 -7.16 14.16
N ARG A 70 4.63 -6.68 15.38
CA ARG A 70 4.92 -5.26 15.64
C ARG A 70 6.34 -4.84 15.26
N ALA A 71 7.25 -5.79 15.03
CA ALA A 71 8.63 -5.50 14.60
C ALA A 71 8.78 -5.41 13.07
N CYS A 72 8.42 -6.46 12.32
CA CYS A 72 8.56 -6.49 10.85
C CYS A 72 7.30 -6.09 10.06
N GLY A 73 6.18 -5.80 10.73
CA GLY A 73 4.93 -5.40 10.09
C GLY A 73 4.17 -6.53 9.39
N ALA A 74 4.62 -7.78 9.48
CA ALA A 74 3.88 -8.92 8.94
C ALA A 74 2.47 -8.99 9.56
N THR A 75 1.46 -9.10 8.71
CA THR A 75 0.06 -9.07 9.13
C THR A 75 -0.80 -9.86 8.15
N GLY A 76 -1.97 -10.30 8.58
CA GLY A 76 -2.91 -11.05 7.76
C GLY A 76 -3.79 -11.95 8.59
N ASP A 77 -4.46 -12.88 7.91
CA ASP A 77 -5.19 -13.95 8.57
C ASP A 77 -4.45 -15.29 8.61
N ILE A 78 -5.12 -16.35 9.09
CA ILE A 78 -4.53 -17.69 9.17
C ILE A 78 -4.04 -18.22 7.82
N PHE A 79 -4.74 -17.91 6.72
CA PHE A 79 -4.31 -18.35 5.40
C PHE A 79 -3.09 -17.56 4.94
N ASP A 80 -3.06 -16.25 5.17
CA ASP A 80 -1.89 -15.44 4.85
C ASP A 80 -0.67 -15.89 5.67
N PHE A 81 -0.86 -16.29 6.93
CA PHE A 81 0.19 -16.84 7.78
C PHE A 81 0.78 -18.13 7.19
N VAL A 82 -0.06 -19.13 6.89
CA VAL A 82 0.35 -20.43 6.34
C VAL A 82 0.99 -20.27 4.96
N MET A 83 0.39 -19.48 4.08
CA MET A 83 0.95 -19.24 2.75
C MET A 83 2.32 -18.60 2.81
N ARG A 84 2.53 -17.64 3.73
CA ARG A 84 3.82 -16.97 3.88
C ARG A 84 4.86 -17.84 4.57
N LEU A 85 4.46 -18.63 5.56
CA LEU A 85 5.36 -19.51 6.30
C LEU A 85 5.83 -20.67 5.42
N ASP A 86 4.89 -21.32 4.75
CA ASP A 86 5.13 -22.57 4.03
C ASP A 86 5.37 -22.34 2.52
N GLY A 87 5.21 -21.10 2.04
CA GLY A 87 5.42 -20.73 0.64
C GLY A 87 4.38 -21.33 -0.32
N VAL A 88 3.18 -21.62 0.18
CA VAL A 88 2.15 -22.37 -0.55
C VAL A 88 1.04 -21.48 -1.13
N SER A 89 0.28 -22.03 -2.09
CA SER A 89 -0.88 -21.33 -2.65
C SER A 89 -2.03 -21.28 -1.64
N PHE A 90 -3.03 -20.42 -1.90
CA PHE A 90 -4.24 -20.40 -1.07
C PHE A 90 -4.99 -21.73 -1.08
N SER A 91 -4.98 -22.46 -2.20
CA SER A 91 -5.66 -23.76 -2.29
C SER A 91 -5.01 -24.78 -1.37
N ASP A 92 -3.67 -24.81 -1.36
CA ASP A 92 -2.89 -25.71 -0.52
C ASP A 92 -3.01 -25.31 0.95
N ALA A 93 -2.99 -24.01 1.26
CA ALA A 93 -3.22 -23.52 2.62
C ALA A 93 -4.61 -23.91 3.13
N LYS A 94 -5.65 -23.88 2.29
CA LYS A 94 -6.98 -24.42 2.66
C LYS A 94 -6.93 -25.90 2.97
N GLN A 95 -6.21 -26.68 2.17
CA GLN A 95 -6.07 -28.12 2.40
C GLN A 95 -5.35 -28.42 3.71
N GLN A 96 -4.24 -27.72 3.97
CA GLN A 96 -3.50 -27.86 5.23
C GLN A 96 -4.32 -27.46 6.46
N LEU A 97 -5.23 -26.50 6.32
CA LEU A 97 -6.10 -26.02 7.39
C LEU A 97 -7.45 -26.75 7.45
N GLY A 98 -7.66 -27.82 6.67
CA GLY A 98 -8.93 -28.58 6.63
C GLY A 98 -10.14 -27.72 6.23
N ALA A 99 -9.90 -26.73 5.38
CA ALA A 99 -10.83 -25.66 5.03
C ALA A 99 -11.14 -25.63 3.52
N GLU A 100 -11.16 -26.76 2.83
CA GLU A 100 -11.37 -26.85 1.37
C GLU A 100 -12.65 -26.17 0.91
N GLY A 101 -13.72 -26.28 1.73
CA GLY A 101 -15.02 -25.66 1.54
C GLY A 101 -15.11 -24.19 1.94
N TYR A 102 -14.05 -23.62 2.54
CA TYR A 102 -14.03 -22.22 2.93
C TYR A 102 -13.98 -21.31 1.70
N ARG A 103 -14.86 -20.32 1.69
CA ARG A 103 -14.88 -19.22 0.70
C ARG A 103 -14.75 -17.90 1.44
N PRO A 104 -13.72 -17.08 1.15
CA PRO A 104 -13.59 -15.74 1.72
C PRO A 104 -14.84 -14.90 1.43
N LYS A 105 -15.43 -14.28 2.46
CA LYS A 105 -16.60 -13.39 2.31
C LYS A 105 -16.25 -12.07 1.61
N HIS A 106 -15.04 -11.60 1.81
CA HIS A 106 -14.43 -10.51 1.06
C HIS A 106 -13.40 -11.15 0.14
N ARG A 107 -13.41 -10.82 -1.17
CA ARG A 107 -12.27 -11.14 -2.03
C ARG A 107 -11.02 -10.68 -1.27
N ARG A 108 -9.98 -11.52 -1.19
CA ARG A 108 -8.63 -11.08 -0.77
C ARG A 108 -8.41 -9.70 -1.38
N ARG A 109 -7.94 -8.72 -0.58
CA ARG A 109 -7.58 -7.38 -1.11
C ARG A 109 -6.96 -7.61 -2.47
N ASP A 110 -7.59 -7.09 -3.52
CA ASP A 110 -7.09 -7.30 -4.86
C ASP A 110 -5.69 -6.71 -4.86
N GLN A 111 -4.67 -7.57 -4.89
CA GLN A 111 -3.28 -7.17 -4.69
C GLN A 111 -2.90 -6.13 -5.74
N ARG A 112 -3.49 -6.22 -6.93
CA ARG A 112 -3.36 -5.26 -8.01
C ARG A 112 -4.02 -3.92 -7.65
N ALA A 113 -5.19 -3.93 -7.02
CA ALA A 113 -5.82 -2.69 -6.55
C ALA A 113 -5.01 -2.03 -5.43
N VAL A 114 -4.39 -2.81 -4.54
CA VAL A 114 -3.49 -2.30 -3.50
C VAL A 114 -2.25 -1.67 -4.11
N GLU A 115 -1.64 -2.34 -5.09
CA GLU A 115 -0.48 -1.84 -5.84
C GLU A 115 -0.80 -0.52 -6.57
N ILE A 116 -1.92 -0.46 -7.29
CA ILE A 116 -2.38 0.73 -8.00
C ILE A 116 -2.61 1.90 -7.02
N ALA A 117 -3.27 1.64 -5.89
CA ALA A 117 -3.52 2.66 -4.88
C ALA A 117 -2.22 3.16 -4.21
N ALA A 118 -1.29 2.25 -3.90
CA ALA A 118 0.01 2.61 -3.34
C ALA A 118 0.82 3.48 -4.31
N TRP A 119 0.84 3.09 -5.59
CA TRP A 119 1.48 3.87 -6.64
C TRP A 119 0.87 5.27 -6.77
N ALA A 120 -0.46 5.39 -6.85
CA ALA A 120 -1.10 6.67 -7.02
C ALA A 120 -0.85 7.61 -5.84
N ASN A 121 -0.90 7.10 -4.61
CA ASN A 121 -0.56 7.88 -3.42
C ASN A 121 0.88 8.39 -3.45
N HIS A 122 1.83 7.56 -3.89
CA HIS A 122 3.22 7.97 -4.04
C HIS A 122 3.36 9.09 -5.08
N GLN A 123 2.73 8.96 -6.25
CA GLN A 123 2.79 9.98 -7.30
C GLN A 123 2.08 11.29 -6.91
N THR A 124 0.93 11.22 -6.22
CA THR A 124 0.25 12.41 -5.68
C THR A 124 1.15 13.17 -4.69
N ALA A 125 1.86 12.46 -3.82
CA ALA A 125 2.80 13.09 -2.89
C ALA A 125 3.94 13.79 -3.64
N ARG A 126 4.44 13.17 -4.72
CA ARG A 126 5.52 13.71 -5.55
C ARG A 126 5.10 14.94 -6.34
N ALA A 127 3.93 14.92 -6.97
CA ALA A 127 3.35 16.09 -7.64
C ALA A 127 3.18 17.28 -6.68
N ASN A 128 2.65 17.03 -5.46
CA ASN A 128 2.51 18.07 -4.44
C ASN A 128 3.84 18.62 -3.92
N ALA A 129 4.89 17.81 -3.88
CA ALA A 129 6.23 18.27 -3.52
C ALA A 129 6.79 19.23 -4.58
N LEU A 130 6.65 18.90 -5.87
CA LEU A 130 7.08 19.76 -6.98
C LEU A 130 6.30 21.08 -7.00
N ILE A 131 4.97 21.03 -6.81
CA ILE A 131 4.15 22.25 -6.70
C ILE A 131 4.66 23.17 -5.59
N ARG A 132 5.01 22.60 -4.43
CA ARG A 132 5.54 23.37 -3.30
C ARG A 132 6.88 24.00 -3.64
N GLU A 133 7.78 23.23 -4.25
CA GLU A 133 9.10 23.69 -4.65
C GLU A 133 9.01 24.85 -5.65
N ILE A 134 8.17 24.73 -6.68
CA ILE A 134 7.95 25.80 -7.67
C ILE A 134 7.43 27.07 -6.97
N ARG A 135 6.43 26.93 -6.08
CA ARG A 135 5.91 28.09 -5.32
C ARG A 135 6.97 28.73 -4.43
N ASP A 136 7.82 27.93 -3.78
CA ASP A 136 8.88 28.44 -2.92
C ASP A 136 9.93 29.20 -3.74
N ARG A 137 10.32 28.67 -4.92
CA ARG A 137 11.21 29.37 -5.86
C ARG A 137 10.63 30.70 -6.32
N LEU A 138 9.37 30.72 -6.73
CA LEU A 138 8.66 31.96 -7.12
C LEU A 138 8.59 32.96 -5.96
N ARG A 139 8.30 32.48 -4.75
CA ARG A 139 8.24 33.32 -3.54
C ARG A 139 9.60 33.92 -3.21
N ILE A 140 10.68 33.14 -3.27
CA ILE A 140 12.05 33.60 -3.01
C ILE A 140 12.45 34.63 -4.07
N SER A 141 12.20 34.34 -5.35
CA SER A 141 12.56 35.25 -6.43
C SER A 141 11.88 36.61 -6.28
N LYS A 142 10.57 36.60 -5.94
CA LYS A 142 9.81 37.81 -5.65
C LYS A 142 10.38 38.57 -4.44
N ALA A 143 10.77 37.87 -3.38
CA ALA A 143 11.35 38.48 -2.19
C ALA A 143 12.73 39.10 -2.44
N LEU A 144 13.50 38.54 -3.38
CA LEU A 144 14.81 39.06 -3.81
C LEU A 144 14.70 40.14 -4.90
N ASN A 145 13.49 40.47 -5.35
CA ASN A 145 13.24 41.36 -6.50
C ASN A 145 14.00 40.91 -7.75
N TRP A 146 14.18 39.60 -7.90
CA TRP A 146 14.86 38.99 -9.04
C TRP A 146 13.82 38.70 -10.13
N SER A 147 13.86 39.48 -11.21
CA SER A 147 12.95 39.38 -12.35
C SER A 147 13.61 38.86 -13.64
N GLU A 148 14.94 38.85 -13.72
CA GLU A 148 15.66 38.24 -14.86
C GLU A 148 15.67 36.72 -14.76
N GLY A 149 15.04 36.04 -15.73
CA GLY A 149 15.11 34.58 -15.88
C GLY A 149 14.08 33.78 -15.09
N VAL A 150 13.05 34.43 -14.52
CA VAL A 150 11.93 33.74 -13.87
C VAL A 150 10.78 33.65 -14.87
N GLU A 151 10.68 32.52 -15.54
CA GLU A 151 9.50 32.20 -16.35
C GLU A 151 8.29 31.99 -15.43
N ASP A 152 7.09 32.41 -15.85
CA ASP A 152 5.86 32.20 -15.09
C ASP A 152 5.48 30.73 -15.12
N PHE A 153 5.71 30.01 -14.02
CA PHE A 153 5.39 28.58 -13.89
C PHE A 153 3.90 28.28 -13.63
N SER A 154 3.01 29.18 -13.99
CA SER A 154 1.57 29.04 -13.76
C SER A 154 1.00 27.80 -14.44
N GLN A 155 1.46 27.50 -15.66
CA GLN A 155 1.01 26.34 -16.42
C GLN A 155 1.49 25.01 -15.80
N GLU A 156 2.74 24.93 -15.36
CA GLU A 156 3.31 23.75 -14.69
C GLU A 156 2.58 23.46 -13.38
N ILE A 157 2.29 24.50 -12.59
CA ILE A 157 1.51 24.35 -11.34
C ILE A 157 0.11 23.80 -11.65
N THR A 158 -0.56 24.29 -12.69
CA THR A 158 -1.87 23.77 -13.10
C THR A 158 -1.78 22.31 -13.50
N ILE A 159 -0.85 21.94 -14.40
CA ILE A 159 -0.67 20.56 -14.86
C ILE A 159 -0.42 19.61 -13.68
N LEU A 160 0.45 19.98 -12.75
CA LEU A 160 0.76 19.16 -11.58
C LEU A 160 -0.41 19.06 -10.61
N THR A 161 -1.22 20.12 -10.49
CA THR A 161 -2.41 20.12 -9.63
C THR A 161 -3.47 19.19 -10.21
N ASP A 162 -3.79 19.33 -11.49
CA ASP A 162 -4.76 18.48 -12.20
C ASP A 162 -4.33 17.00 -12.12
N LEU A 163 -3.05 16.70 -12.36
CA LEU A 163 -2.51 15.35 -12.22
C LEU A 163 -2.66 14.81 -10.78
N ALA A 164 -2.40 15.63 -9.76
CA ALA A 164 -2.52 15.21 -8.37
C ALA A 164 -3.97 14.86 -8.00
N GLU A 165 -4.94 15.62 -8.52
CA GLU A 165 -6.38 15.36 -8.36
C GLU A 165 -6.80 14.09 -9.10
N ASP A 166 -6.37 13.93 -10.35
CA ASP A 166 -6.70 12.78 -11.19
C ASP A 166 -6.14 11.46 -10.63
N LEU A 167 -4.95 11.48 -10.02
CA LEU A 167 -4.37 10.32 -9.34
C LEU A 167 -5.21 9.84 -8.15
N GLN A 168 -6.02 10.72 -7.55
CA GLN A 168 -6.95 10.38 -6.46
C GLN A 168 -8.34 9.98 -6.99
N ASN A 169 -8.59 10.09 -8.29
CA ASN A 169 -9.86 9.76 -8.91
C ASN A 169 -9.93 8.26 -9.28
N VAL A 170 -10.82 7.53 -8.59
CA VAL A 170 -11.01 6.08 -8.77
C VAL A 170 -11.38 5.69 -10.22
N LYS A 171 -11.97 6.60 -11.00
CA LYS A 171 -12.31 6.33 -12.41
C LYS A 171 -11.11 6.43 -13.35
N LEU A 172 -10.13 7.27 -13.01
CA LEU A 172 -8.99 7.61 -13.88
C LEU A 172 -7.72 6.84 -13.51
N ILE A 173 -7.59 6.45 -12.23
CA ILE A 173 -6.39 5.81 -11.67
C ILE A 173 -5.93 4.57 -12.46
N ILE A 174 -6.85 3.79 -13.05
CA ILE A 174 -6.51 2.60 -13.83
C ILE A 174 -5.83 2.98 -15.15
N GLU A 175 -6.35 4.00 -15.83
CA GLU A 175 -5.83 4.48 -17.11
C GLU A 175 -4.48 5.18 -16.92
N LEU A 176 -4.34 5.95 -15.83
CA LEU A 176 -3.07 6.55 -15.42
C LEU A 176 -2.03 5.48 -15.08
N TYR A 177 -2.41 4.43 -14.35
CA TYR A 177 -1.52 3.32 -14.02
C TYR A 177 -1.03 2.55 -15.25
N ALA A 178 -1.85 2.46 -16.30
CA ALA A 178 -1.44 1.87 -17.57
C ALA A 178 -0.30 2.67 -18.25
N ASN A 179 -0.25 3.98 -18.01
CA ASN A 179 0.76 4.91 -18.55
C ASN A 179 1.79 5.33 -17.49
N ARG A 180 1.97 4.54 -16.42
CA ARG A 180 2.75 4.92 -15.24
C ARG A 180 4.18 5.37 -15.53
N ALA A 181 4.86 4.81 -16.53
CA ALA A 181 6.23 5.19 -16.87
C ALA A 181 6.32 6.65 -17.36
N ALA A 182 5.32 7.14 -18.09
CA ALA A 182 5.29 8.53 -18.54
C ALA A 182 5.07 9.49 -17.36
N ILE A 183 4.19 9.13 -16.43
CA ILE A 183 3.91 9.90 -15.22
C ILE A 183 5.11 9.89 -14.28
N GLU A 184 5.74 8.73 -14.10
CA GLU A 184 6.97 8.58 -13.34
C GLU A 184 8.10 9.41 -13.95
N ASN A 185 8.23 9.48 -15.28
CA ASN A 185 9.24 10.33 -15.94
C ASN A 185 8.92 11.82 -15.83
N LEU A 186 7.63 12.21 -15.93
CA LEU A 186 7.19 13.59 -15.76
C LEU A 186 7.47 14.10 -14.34
N LEU A 187 7.29 13.21 -13.35
CA LEU A 187 7.51 13.50 -11.93
C LEU A 187 8.92 13.14 -11.48
N ALA A 188 9.68 12.37 -12.26
CA ALA A 188 11.09 12.07 -12.01
C ALA A 188 11.85 13.37 -11.94
N ASP A 189 12.92 13.39 -11.15
CA ASP A 189 13.67 14.59 -10.79
C ASP A 189 13.79 15.47 -12.01
N ALA A 190 13.04 16.58 -12.02
CA ALA A 190 13.34 17.62 -12.97
C ALA A 190 14.77 17.98 -12.61
N ASP A 191 15.72 17.65 -13.51
CA ASP A 191 17.00 18.31 -13.61
C ASP A 191 16.71 19.79 -13.90
N ILE A 192 16.08 20.48 -12.95
CA ILE A 192 16.32 21.89 -12.81
C ILE A 192 17.73 21.87 -12.27
N ALA A 193 18.68 22.04 -13.19
CA ALA A 193 20.09 22.18 -12.87
C ALA A 193 20.18 22.98 -11.56
N PRO A 194 21.00 22.55 -10.58
CA PRO A 194 21.26 23.39 -9.42
C PRO A 194 21.52 24.80 -9.96
N PRO A 195 20.92 25.85 -9.37
CA PRO A 195 21.15 27.20 -9.85
C PRO A 195 22.67 27.33 -10.04
N PRO A 196 23.15 27.75 -11.23
CA PRO A 196 24.57 27.66 -11.59
C PRO A 196 25.37 28.15 -10.39
N ASP A 197 26.44 27.43 -10.00
CA ASP A 197 27.27 27.68 -8.80
C ASP A 197 27.68 29.16 -8.68
N PHE A 198 26.76 29.98 -8.24
CA PHE A 198 26.81 31.44 -8.16
C PHE A 198 25.61 31.91 -7.34
N PHE A 199 25.45 31.30 -6.16
CA PHE A 199 25.23 32.19 -5.03
C PHE A 199 26.56 32.93 -4.84
N PRO A 200 26.64 34.26 -5.09
CA PRO A 200 27.81 35.01 -4.67
C PRO A 200 28.03 34.72 -3.18
N PRO A 201 29.27 34.49 -2.73
CA PRO A 201 29.53 34.23 -1.31
C PRO A 201 28.85 35.33 -0.51
N LEU A 202 28.11 34.93 0.53
CA LEU A 202 27.38 35.88 1.36
C LEU A 202 28.38 36.94 1.80
N THR A 203 28.10 38.19 1.45
CA THR A 203 28.93 39.29 1.93
C THR A 203 28.94 39.23 3.47
N LEU A 204 30.05 39.61 4.10
CA LEU A 204 30.16 39.61 5.56
C LEU A 204 28.97 40.36 6.21
N ASP A 205 28.50 41.42 5.56
CA ASP A 205 27.31 42.18 5.95
C ASP A 205 26.01 41.34 5.95
N TYR A 206 25.82 40.47 4.95
CA TYR A 206 24.65 39.61 4.85
C TYR A 206 24.68 38.46 5.87
N GLU A 207 25.84 37.84 6.11
CA GLU A 207 25.99 36.85 7.18
C GLU A 207 25.67 37.45 8.55
N GLU A 208 26.13 38.67 8.80
CA GLU A 208 25.94 39.35 10.08
C GLU A 208 24.48 39.75 10.30
N ARG A 209 23.77 40.17 9.24
CA ARG A 209 22.31 40.36 9.25
C ARG A 209 21.55 39.08 9.57
N LEU A 210 21.90 37.94 8.95
CA LEU A 210 21.27 36.65 9.24
C LEU A 210 21.51 36.21 10.70
N ARG A 211 22.74 36.39 11.21
CA ARG A 211 23.07 36.10 12.61
C ARG A 211 22.25 36.96 13.58
N ARG A 212 21.98 38.23 13.27
CA ARG A 212 21.12 39.11 14.08
C ARG A 212 19.66 38.66 14.08
N ILE A 213 19.12 38.23 12.93
CA ILE A 213 17.74 37.74 12.82
C ILE A 213 17.53 36.45 13.62
N VAL A 214 18.49 35.52 13.55
CA VAL A 214 18.43 34.24 14.28
C VAL A 214 18.60 34.47 15.79
N ARG A 215 19.47 35.40 16.21
CA ARG A 215 19.65 35.74 17.63
C ARG A 215 18.55 36.63 18.21
N GLY A 216 17.83 37.39 17.37
CA GLY A 216 16.77 38.32 17.78
C GLY A 216 15.36 37.74 17.86
N LYS A 217 15.16 36.45 17.55
CA LYS A 217 13.85 35.75 17.68
C LYS A 217 13.72 34.94 18.98
N GLY A 218 14.44 35.35 20.02
CA GLY A 218 14.39 34.77 21.36
C GLY A 218 14.34 35.83 22.45
N SER A 219 13.38 36.75 22.40
CA SER A 219 12.85 37.53 23.52
C SER A 219 11.52 38.15 23.11
#